data_AF-Q90506-F1
#
_entry.id   AF-Q90506-F1
#
_cell.length_a   1.000
_cell.length_b   1.000
_cell.length_c   1.000
_cell.angle_alpha   90.00
_cell.angle_beta   90.00
_cell.angle_gamma   90.00
#
_symmetry.space_group_name_H-M   'P 1'
#
loop_
_entity.id
_entity.type
_entity.pdbx_description
1 polymer ?
#
loop_
_entity_poly.entity_id
_entity_poly.type
_entity_poly.pdbx_seq_one_letter_code
_entity_poly.pdbx_strand_id
1 'polypeptide(L)' 'RKGVAINMVTEDDKRTLRDIETFYNTTVEEMPMNVADLI' A
#
# COMPACT_ATOMS: atom_id res chain seq x y z
N ARG A 1 -7.89 -17.22 4.15
CA ARG A 1 -6.69 -16.64 4.82
C ARG A 1 -6.61 -15.19 4.37
N LYS A 2 -6.49 -14.22 5.28
CA LYS A 2 -6.22 -12.83 4.89
C LYS A 2 -4.70 -12.69 4.71
N GLY A 3 -4.26 -12.15 3.58
CA GLY A 3 -2.86 -11.90 3.29
C GLY A 3 -2.59 -10.41 3.37
N VAL A 4 -1.38 -10.04 3.78
CA VAL A 4 -0.90 -8.67 3.79
C VAL A 4 0.20 -8.55 2.73
N ALA A 5 0.13 -7.51 1.90
CA ALA A 5 1.16 -7.16 0.93
C ALA A 5 1.80 -5.84 1.36
N ILE A 6 3.13 -5.76 1.26
CA ILE A 6 3.91 -4.56 1.58
C ILE A 6 4.62 -4.12 0.32
N ASN A 7 4.39 -2.88 -0.09
CA ASN A 7 5.02 -2.28 -1.26
C ASN A 7 6.13 -1.32 -0.81
N MET A 8 7.37 -1.54 -1.27
CA MET A 8 8.46 -0.58 -1.11
C MET A 8 8.40 0.39 -2.30
N VAL A 9 8.17 1.67 -2.02
CA VAL A 9 8.04 2.72 -3.03
C VAL A 9 8.95 3.88 -2.70
N THR A 10 9.49 4.53 -3.73
CA THR A 10 10.15 5.83 -3.61
C THR A 10 9.13 6.96 -3.75
N GLU A 11 9.55 8.22 -3.53
CA GLU A 11 8.68 9.38 -3.75
C GLU A 11 8.20 9.48 -5.21
N ASP A 12 9.05 9.12 -6.17
CA ASP A 12 8.73 9.16 -7.59
C ASP A 12 7.67 8.10 -7.97
N ASP A 13 7.65 6.96 -7.26
CA ASP A 13 6.71 5.86 -7.50
C ASP A 13 5.29 6.17 -6.98
N LYS A 14 5.12 7.17 -6.10
CA LYS A 14 3.81 7.48 -5.49
C LYS A 14 2.74 7.82 -6.51
N ARG A 15 3.11 8.46 -7.62
CA ARG A 15 2.16 8.78 -8.69
C ARG A 15 1.64 7.50 -9.35
N THR A 16 2.55 6.60 -9.72
CA THR A 16 2.20 5.31 -10.31
C THR A 16 1.38 4.46 -9.36
N LEU A 17 1.69 4.46 -8.06
CA LEU A 17 0.89 3.76 -7.05
C LEU A 17 -0.57 4.24 -7.03
N ARG A 18 -0.79 5.56 -7.03
CA ARG A 18 -2.15 6.15 -7.05
C ARG A 18 -2.93 5.81 -8.32
N ASP A 19 -2.24 5.74 -9.45
CA ASP A 19 -2.84 5.32 -10.71
C ASP A 19 -3.31 3.85 -10.64
N ILE A 20 -2.52 2.97 -10.01
CA ILE A 20 -2.88 1.55 -9.77
C ILE A 20 -4.07 1.44 -8.81
N GLU A 21 -4.06 2.19 -7.70
CA GLU A 21 -5.18 2.25 -6.74
C GLU A 21 -6.49 2.62 -7.44
N THR A 22 -6.46 3.69 -8.25
CA THR A 22 -7.63 4.16 -8.99
C THR A 22 -8.08 3.14 -10.04
N PHE A 23 -7.13 2.55 -10.79
CA PHE A 23 -7.44 1.61 -11.85
C PHE A 23 -8.12 0.34 -11.33
N TYR A 24 -7.65 -0.20 -10.20
CA TYR A 24 -8.21 -1.40 -9.59
C TYR A 24 -9.27 -1.12 -8.53
N ASN A 25 -9.61 0.16 -8.29
CA ASN A 25 -10.52 0.60 -7.23
C ASN A 25 -10.16 -0.05 -5.88
N THR A 26 -8.87 0.01 -5.55
CA THR A 26 -8.29 -0.54 -4.32
C THR A 26 -7.62 0.57 -3.51
N THR A 27 -7.47 0.35 -2.20
CA THR A 27 -6.83 1.29 -1.29
C THR A 27 -5.58 0.63 -0.71
N VAL A 28 -4.44 1.32 -0.83
CA VAL A 28 -3.15 0.98 -0.24
C VAL A 28 -2.90 1.97 0.89
N GLU A 29 -3.11 1.52 2.12
CA GLU A 29 -2.90 2.34 3.30
C GLU A 29 -1.41 2.47 3.64
N GLU A 30 -1.02 3.62 4.21
CA GLU A 30 0.34 3.79 4.71
C GLU A 30 0.63 2.81 5.84
N MET A 31 1.83 2.23 5.85
CA MET A 31 2.19 1.29 6.90
C MET A 31 2.23 1.98 8.26
N PRO A 32 1.59 1.41 9.30
CA PRO A 32 1.67 1.94 10.65
C PRO A 32 3.10 1.87 11.20
N MET A 33 3.43 2.76 12.14
CA MET A 33 4.74 2.74 12.81
C MET A 33 5.03 1.41 13.50
N ASN A 34 3.99 0.70 13.96
CA ASN A 34 4.09 -0.61 14.55
C ASN A 34 3.49 -1.68 13.63
N VAL A 35 4.33 -2.55 13.08
CA VAL A 35 3.92 -3.63 12.17
C VAL A 35 3.05 -4.68 12.89
N ALA A 36 3.12 -4.77 14.22
CA ALA A 36 2.30 -5.70 14.98
C ALA A 36 0.79 -5.36 14.93
N ASP A 37 0.44 -4.12 14.58
CA ASP A 37 -0.95 -3.67 14.47
C ASP A 37 -1.62 -4.13 13.16
N LEU A 38 -0.88 -4.77 12.24
CA LEU A 38 -1.36 -5.29 10.95
C LEU A 38 -1.89 -6.73 11.00
N ILE A 39 -1.89 -7.38 12.18
CA ILE A 39 -2.17 -8.83 12.37
C ILE A 39 -3.42 -9.02 13.22
#